data_AF-A0A920VEZ2-F1
#
_entry.id   AF-A0A920VEZ2-F1
#
_cell.length_a   1.000
_cell.length_b   1.000
_cell.length_c   1.000
_cell.angle_alpha   90.00
_cell.angle_beta   90.00
_cell.angle_gamma   90.00
#
_symmetry.space_group_name_H-M   'P 1'
#
loop_
_entity.id
_entity.type
_entity.pdbx_description
1 polymer ?
#
loop_
_entity_poly.entity_id
_entity_poly.type
_entity_poly.pdbx_seq_one_letter_code
_entity_poly.pdbx_strand_id
1 'polypeptide(L)'
;MGLQTSAKILAHYGRIEDIPNDAANWDVPVRGAASVAESLNANINDARLYKTLTTLRTDVPLDASPIALEWNGVDRAAYESLCDNLGFKGASQPASQMGRRIVNERMRT
;
A
#
# COMPACT_ATOMS: atom_id res chain seq x y z
N MET A 1 -15.83 -15.43 8.39
CA MET A 1 -14.61 -16.12 8.87
C MET A 1 -13.71 -15.18 9.68
N GLY A 2 -12.81 -15.68 10.53
CA GLY A 2 -11.91 -14.86 11.36
C GLY A 2 -10.45 -14.85 10.88
N LEU A 3 -9.68 -13.83 11.28
CA LEU A 3 -8.32 -13.53 10.80
C LEU A 3 -7.36 -14.74 10.82
N GLN A 4 -7.23 -15.41 11.97
CA GLN A 4 -6.28 -16.53 12.13
C GLN A 4 -6.64 -17.71 11.22
N THR A 5 -7.93 -18.00 11.07
CA THR A 5 -8.43 -19.02 10.17
C THR A 5 -8.16 -18.64 8.71
N SER A 6 -8.49 -17.42 8.30
CA SER A 6 -8.24 -16.92 6.95
C SER A 6 -6.76 -16.95 6.59
N ALA A 7 -5.89 -16.50 7.51
CA ALA A 7 -4.45 -16.53 7.33
C ALA A 7 -3.92 -17.94 7.13
N LYS A 8 -4.38 -18.91 7.95
CA LYS A 8 -3.95 -20.31 7.82
C LYS A 8 -4.35 -20.93 6.48
N ILE A 9 -5.60 -20.69 6.04
CA ILE A 9 -6.12 -21.21 4.77
C ILE A 9 -5.36 -20.58 3.59
N LEU A 10 -5.20 -19.26 3.58
CA LEU A 10 -4.50 -18.55 2.52
C LEU A 10 -3.00 -18.85 2.49
N ALA A 11 -2.37 -19.11 3.64
CA ALA A 11 -0.98 -19.56 3.67
C ALA A 11 -0.77 -20.91 2.96
N HIS A 12 -1.80 -21.76 2.92
CA HIS A 12 -1.75 -23.05 2.25
C HIS A 12 -2.13 -22.94 0.76
N TYR A 13 -3.30 -22.37 0.44
CA TYR A 13 -3.81 -22.31 -0.94
C TYR A 13 -3.29 -21.12 -1.75
N GLY A 14 -2.72 -20.11 -1.10
CA GLY A 14 -2.20 -18.90 -1.74
C GLY A 14 -3.30 -17.90 -2.14
N ARG A 15 -4.35 -18.34 -2.82
CA ARG A 15 -5.41 -17.47 -3.34
C ARG A 15 -6.80 -17.94 -2.91
N ILE A 16 -7.73 -17.00 -2.84
CA ILE A 16 -9.13 -17.28 -2.51
C ILE A 16 -9.76 -18.23 -3.54
N GLU A 17 -9.37 -18.12 -4.81
CA GLU A 17 -9.90 -18.95 -5.89
C GLU A 17 -9.42 -20.40 -5.87
N ASP A 18 -8.33 -20.67 -5.16
CA ASP A 18 -7.71 -22.00 -5.07
C ASP A 18 -8.23 -22.78 -3.86
N ILE A 19 -9.06 -22.16 -3.00
CA ILE A 19 -9.67 -22.82 -1.84
C ILE A 19 -10.85 -23.68 -2.32
N PRO A 20 -10.86 -25.00 -2.06
CA PRO A 20 -12.00 -25.85 -2.41
C PRO A 20 -13.28 -25.40 -1.71
N ASN A 21 -14.42 -25.44 -2.42
CA ASN A 21 -15.71 -25.04 -1.85
C ASN A 21 -16.16 -25.98 -0.71
N ASP A 22 -15.82 -27.27 -0.82
CA ASP A 22 -16.12 -28.26 0.21
C ASP A 22 -14.95 -28.39 1.19
N ALA A 23 -15.24 -28.19 2.47
CA ALA A 23 -14.30 -28.34 3.57
C ALA A 23 -13.69 -29.76 3.65
N ALA A 24 -14.39 -30.78 3.17
CA ALA A 24 -13.87 -32.16 3.14
C ALA A 24 -12.65 -32.32 2.22
N ASN A 25 -12.51 -31.43 1.24
CA ASN A 25 -11.37 -31.41 0.32
C ASN A 25 -10.25 -30.49 0.81
N TRP A 26 -10.31 -30.02 2.06
CA TRP A 26 -9.27 -29.13 2.57
C TRP A 26 -8.06 -29.91 3.08
N ASP A 27 -6.89 -29.64 2.49
CA ASP A 27 -5.59 -30.18 2.89
C ASP A 27 -5.04 -29.57 4.21
N VAL A 28 -5.74 -28.57 4.76
CA VAL A 28 -5.35 -27.88 5.99
C VAL A 28 -6.44 -28.00 7.07
N PRO A 29 -6.12 -28.52 8.27
CA PRO A 29 -7.13 -28.69 9.31
C PRO A 29 -7.51 -27.33 9.92
N VAL A 30 -8.81 -27.04 9.95
CA VAL A 30 -9.37 -25.80 10.52
C VAL A 30 -10.50 -26.16 11.49
N ARG A 31 -10.49 -25.55 12.68
CA ARG A 31 -11.59 -25.71 13.64
C ARG A 31 -12.88 -25.16 13.02
N GLY A 32 -13.91 -26.01 12.94
CA GLY A 32 -15.20 -25.64 12.34
C GLY A 32 -15.14 -25.45 10.82
N ALA A 33 -14.28 -26.20 10.11
CA ALA A 33 -14.06 -26.07 8.67
C ALA A 33 -15.36 -26.00 7.85
N ALA A 34 -16.37 -26.81 8.17
CA ALA A 34 -17.68 -26.77 7.51
C ALA A 34 -18.34 -25.38 7.58
N SER A 35 -18.40 -24.77 8.77
CA SER A 35 -18.96 -23.42 8.95
C SER A 35 -18.10 -22.34 8.29
N VAL A 36 -16.78 -22.53 8.26
CA VAL A 36 -15.87 -21.59 7.57
C VAL A 36 -16.06 -21.66 6.05
N ALA A 37 -16.19 -22.87 5.48
CA ALA A 37 -16.47 -23.07 4.06
C ALA A 37 -17.84 -22.50 3.67
N GLU A 38 -18.88 -22.77 4.47
CA GLU A 38 -20.20 -22.17 4.29
C GLU A 38 -20.13 -20.63 4.30
N SER A 39 -19.45 -20.04 5.29
CA SER A 39 -19.24 -18.60 5.38
C SER A 39 -18.47 -18.04 4.18
N LEU A 40 -17.44 -18.74 3.68
CA LEU A 40 -16.69 -18.33 2.50
C LEU A 40 -17.56 -18.39 1.24
N ASN A 41 -18.25 -19.50 1.01
CA ASN A 41 -19.09 -19.74 -0.16
C ASN A 41 -20.24 -18.73 -0.24
N ALA A 42 -20.89 -18.44 0.90
CA ALA A 42 -21.96 -17.45 0.98
C ALA A 42 -21.51 -16.03 0.65
N ASN A 43 -20.22 -15.70 0.85
CA ASN A 43 -19.66 -14.36 0.67
C ASN A 43 -18.55 -14.31 -0.38
N ILE A 44 -18.50 -15.27 -1.31
CA ILE A 44 -17.38 -15.42 -2.24
C ILE A 44 -17.23 -14.21 -3.18
N ASN A 45 -18.35 -13.60 -3.56
CA ASN A 45 -18.35 -12.41 -4.42
C ASN A 45 -17.77 -11.20 -3.69
N ASP A 46 -18.12 -11.01 -2.42
CA ASP A 46 -17.56 -9.93 -1.59
C ASP A 46 -16.07 -10.15 -1.34
N ALA A 47 -15.65 -11.40 -1.08
CA ALA A 47 -14.25 -11.75 -0.91
C ALA A 47 -13.42 -11.41 -2.18
N ARG A 48 -13.96 -11.71 -3.37
CA ARG A 48 -13.34 -11.34 -4.66
C ARG A 48 -13.30 -9.82 -4.85
N LEU A 49 -14.36 -9.10 -4.50
CA LEU A 49 -14.40 -7.64 -4.57
C LEU A 49 -13.35 -7.02 -3.66
N TYR A 50 -13.25 -7.47 -2.41
CA TYR A 50 -12.24 -6.97 -1.48
C TYR A 50 -10.82 -7.24 -1.97
N LYS A 51 -10.55 -8.41 -2.55
CA LYS A 51 -9.26 -8.70 -3.19
C LYS A 51 -8.93 -7.67 -4.28
N THR A 52 -9.88 -7.35 -5.15
CA THR A 52 -9.69 -6.31 -6.18
C THR A 52 -9.40 -4.94 -5.57
N LEU A 53 -10.19 -4.51 -4.59
CA LEU A 53 -10.07 -3.19 -3.98
C LEU A 53 -8.77 -3.02 -3.17
N THR A 54 -8.19 -4.10 -2.68
CA THR A 54 -6.98 -4.09 -1.83
C THR A 54 -5.71 -4.48 -2.57
N THR A 55 -5.79 -4.80 -3.87
CA THR A 55 -4.61 -5.07 -4.69
C THR A 55 -4.11 -3.77 -5.31
N LEU A 56 -2.87 -3.38 -4.99
CA LEU A 56 -2.23 -2.24 -5.64
C LEU A 56 -2.05 -2.52 -7.14
N ARG A 57 -2.49 -1.59 -7.98
CA ARG A 57 -2.29 -1.66 -9.43
C ARG A 57 -0.88 -1.19 -9.79
N THR A 58 -0.11 -2.04 -10.48
CA THR A 58 1.32 -1.80 -10.81
C THR A 58 1.58 -1.47 -12.28
N ASP A 59 0.56 -1.55 -13.14
CA ASP A 59 0.62 -1.34 -14.58
C ASP A 59 0.12 0.07 -14.99
N VAL A 60 0.18 1.03 -14.06
CA VAL A 60 -0.20 2.41 -14.36
C VAL A 60 0.82 2.99 -15.34
N PRO A 61 0.40 3.51 -16.52
CA PRO A 61 1.31 4.16 -17.45
C PRO A 61 1.79 5.48 -16.83
N LEU A 62 2.95 5.43 -16.19
CA LEU A 62 3.62 6.59 -15.61
C LEU A 62 4.63 7.13 -16.63
N ASP A 63 4.39 8.34 -17.12
CA ASP A 63 5.33 9.08 -17.95
C ASP A 63 6.33 9.84 -17.07
N ALA A 64 7.10 9.09 -16.28
CA ALA A 64 8.12 9.65 -15.41
C ALA A 64 9.32 8.70 -15.31
N SER A 65 10.52 9.22 -15.56
CA SER A 65 11.76 8.51 -15.28
C SER A 65 12.21 8.79 -13.83
N PRO A 66 12.99 7.90 -13.19
CA PRO A 66 13.56 8.18 -11.87
C PRO A 66 14.38 9.48 -11.83
N ILE A 67 15.03 9.84 -12.94
CA ILE A 67 15.78 11.10 -13.09
C ILE A 67 14.82 12.30 -13.09
N ALA A 68 13.68 12.20 -13.75
CA ALA A 68 12.66 13.26 -13.74
C ALA A 68 12.05 13.48 -12.34
N LEU A 69 12.07 12.46 -11.49
CA LEU A 69 11.61 12.53 -10.09
C LEU A 69 12.73 12.96 -9.12
N GLU A 70 13.92 13.29 -9.61
CA GLU A 70 15.02 13.72 -8.76
C GLU A 70 14.68 15.04 -8.05
N TRP A 71 14.90 15.06 -6.73
CA TRP A 71 14.70 16.25 -5.94
C TRP A 71 15.85 17.24 -6.17
N ASN A 72 15.55 18.35 -6.85
CA ASN A 72 16.52 19.41 -7.19
C ASN A 72 16.61 20.54 -6.15
N GLY A 73 15.96 20.38 -5.00
CA GLY A 73 15.79 21.46 -4.03
C GLY A 73 14.54 22.30 -4.29
N VAL A 74 14.29 23.26 -3.39
CA VAL A 74 13.10 24.12 -3.43
C VAL A 74 13.43 25.45 -4.09
N ASP A 75 12.56 25.94 -4.99
CA ASP A 75 12.56 27.34 -5.37
C ASP A 75 12.15 28.18 -4.16
N ARG A 76 13.14 28.86 -3.57
CA ARG A 76 12.98 29.50 -2.28
C ARG A 76 12.00 30.67 -2.32
N ALA A 77 12.09 31.50 -3.36
CA ALA A 77 11.28 32.70 -3.47
C ALA A 77 9.81 32.35 -3.71
N ALA A 78 9.56 31.40 -4.61
CA ALA A 78 8.20 30.90 -4.86
C ALA A 78 7.58 30.25 -3.61
N TYR A 79 8.38 29.47 -2.88
CA TYR A 79 7.93 28.83 -1.63
C TYR A 79 7.61 29.84 -0.52
N GLU A 80 8.47 30.83 -0.28
CA GLU A 80 8.22 31.87 0.74
C GLU A 80 6.97 32.68 0.41
N SER A 81 6.80 33.08 -0.86
CA SER A 81 5.60 33.78 -1.32
C SER A 81 4.34 32.94 -1.14
N LEU A 82 4.39 31.64 -1.43
CA LEU A 82 3.28 30.72 -1.17
C LEU A 82 2.96 30.61 0.33
N CYS A 83 3.97 30.52 1.19
CA CYS A 83 3.78 30.49 2.65
C CYS A 83 3.14 31.78 3.16
N ASP A 84 3.55 32.94 2.65
CA ASP A 84 2.92 34.21 3.03
C ASP A 84 1.45 34.27 2.61
N ASN A 85 1.13 33.81 1.40
CA ASN A 85 -0.24 33.75 0.89
C ASN A 85 -1.14 32.80 1.68
N LEU A 86 -0.61 31.64 2.09
CA LEU A 86 -1.34 30.63 2.84
C LEU A 86 -1.34 30.86 4.36
N GLY A 87 -0.64 31.88 4.85
CA GLY A 87 -0.53 32.18 6.28
C GLY A 87 0.45 31.27 7.05
N PHE A 88 1.31 30.52 6.36
CA PHE A 88 2.30 29.60 6.94
C PHE A 88 3.65 30.28 7.25
N LYS A 89 3.65 31.53 7.71
CA LYS A 89 4.86 32.36 7.88
C LYS A 89 5.96 31.75 8.76
N GLY A 90 5.59 30.89 9.73
CA GLY A 90 6.55 30.16 10.60
C GLY A 90 7.12 28.86 10.00
N ALA A 91 6.51 28.33 8.94
CA ALA A 91 6.96 27.10 8.27
C ALA A 91 8.03 27.35 7.21
N SER A 92 8.32 28.60 6.87
CA SER A 92 9.32 28.96 5.88
C SER A 92 10.75 28.66 6.36
N GLN A 93 11.04 28.77 7.66
CA GLN A 93 12.40 28.63 8.20
C GLN A 93 12.99 27.21 8.16
N PRO A 94 12.24 26.12 8.45
CA PRO A 94 12.79 24.75 8.40
C PRO A 94 13.05 24.22 6.98
N ALA A 95 12.20 24.57 6.00
CA ALA A 95 12.33 24.06 4.63
C ALA A 95 13.61 24.57 3.91
N SER A 96 14.10 25.75 4.28
CA SER A 96 15.37 26.33 3.80
C SER A 96 16.60 25.52 4.21
N GLN A 97 16.53 24.81 5.35
CA GLN A 97 17.64 24.01 5.86
C GLN A 97 17.68 22.59 5.27
N MET A 98 16.54 22.06 4.82
CA MET A 98 16.43 20.70 4.29
C MET A 98 17.18 20.54 2.96
N GLY A 99 17.12 21.54 2.07
CA GLY A 99 17.83 21.51 0.77
C GLY A 99 19.36 21.42 0.89
N ARG A 100 19.94 21.92 1.98
CA ARG A 100 21.40 21.86 2.20
C ARG A 100 21.90 20.50 2.70
N ARG A 101 21.02 19.68 3.28
CA ARG A 101 21.42 18.42 3.95
C ARG A 101 21.59 17.27 2.95
N ILE A 102 20.72 17.18 1.94
CA ILE A 102 20.76 16.12 0.92
C ILE A 102 21.93 16.33 -0.07
N VAL A 103 22.23 17.58 -0.45
CA VAL A 103 23.36 17.90 -1.35
C VAL A 103 24.71 17.60 -0.70
N ASN A 104 24.87 17.87 0.60
CA ASN A 104 26.13 17.64 1.31
C ASN A 104 26.44 16.16 1.59
N GLU A 105 25.43 15.29 1.65
CA GLU A 105 25.63 13.84 1.82
C GLU A 105 26.09 13.16 0.51
N ARG A 106 25.74 13.71 -0.66
CA ARG A 106 26.23 13.26 -1.97
C ARG A 106 27.69 13.64 -2.30
N MET A 107 28.26 14.62 -1.59
CA MET A 107 29.67 15.05 -1.78
C MET A 107 30.68 14.30 -0.89
N ARG A 108 30.22 13.31 -0.11
CA ARG A 108 31.07 12.53 0.84
C ARG A 108 31.24 11.05 0.47
N THR A 109 30.81 10.64 -0.71
CA THR A 109 31.02 9.31 -1.31
C THR A 109 31.47 9.48 -2.74
#